data_AF-A0A1G2UHN2-F1
#
_entry.id   AF-A0A1G2UHN2-F1
#
_cell.length_a   1.000
_cell.length_b   1.000
_cell.length_c   1.000
_cell.angle_alpha   90.00
_cell.angle_beta   90.00
_cell.angle_gamma   90.00
#
_symmetry.space_group_name_H-M   'P 1'
#
loop_
_entity.id
_entity.type
_entity.pdbx_description
1 polymer ?
#
loop_
_entity_poly.entity_id
_entity_poly.type
_entity_poly.pdbx_seq_one_letter_code
_entity_poly.pdbx_strand_id
1 'polypeptide(L)'
;MKIDVQSKHIFLLILFIFLIAYSSYQARFLILGPRIWIDSPKDGYLSENSLVTIEGRAKNISWISLNDRQIFTDEKGAWSEKLIVSDGISIMAIKARDRLGRKTEKYLQIVRSTQTDLK
;
A
#
# COMPACT_ATOMS: atom_id res chain seq x y z
N MET A 1 -10.25 29.04 -43.37
CA MET A 1 -9.45 29.72 -42.33
C MET A 1 -8.07 29.09 -42.35
N LYS A 2 -7.08 29.72 -43.01
CA LYS A 2 -5.71 29.20 -43.09
C LYS A 2 -5.00 29.59 -41.80
N ILE A 3 -4.67 28.60 -40.97
CA ILE A 3 -3.90 28.84 -39.74
C ILE A 3 -2.44 28.94 -40.17
N ASP A 4 -1.92 30.16 -40.30
CA ASP A 4 -0.54 30.42 -40.68
C ASP A 4 0.35 30.31 -39.42
N VAL A 5 0.64 29.07 -39.01
CA VAL A 5 1.42 28.80 -37.80
C VAL A 5 2.90 28.95 -38.13
N GLN A 6 3.52 30.04 -37.68
CA GLN A 6 4.98 30.19 -37.78
C GLN A 6 5.69 29.07 -37.02
N SER A 7 6.82 28.59 -37.55
CA SER A 7 7.61 27.46 -37.02
C SER A 7 7.97 27.62 -35.52
N LYS A 8 8.11 28.86 -35.05
CA LYS A 8 8.35 29.21 -33.64
C LYS A 8 7.19 28.81 -32.72
N HIS A 9 5.94 28.95 -33.17
CA HIS A 9 4.76 28.56 -32.39
C HIS A 9 4.57 27.05 -32.35
N ILE A 10 4.91 26.33 -33.43
CA ILE A 10 4.92 24.85 -33.43
C ILE A 10 5.94 24.34 -32.41
N PHE A 11 7.14 24.92 -32.39
CA PHE A 11 8.17 24.56 -31.40
C PHE A 11 7.71 24.80 -29.96
N LEU A 12 7.12 25.97 -29.67
CA LEU A 12 6.59 26.29 -28.35
C LEU A 12 5.45 25.34 -27.94
N LEU A 13 4.57 24.96 -28.87
CA LEU A 13 3.47 24.05 -28.62
C LEU A 13 3.98 22.64 -28.30
N ILE A 14 5.00 22.16 -29.02
CA ILE A 14 5.66 20.88 -28.73
C ILE A 14 6.30 20.91 -27.34
N LEU A 15 7.05 21.97 -27.01
CA LEU A 15 7.67 22.13 -25.69
C LEU A 15 6.62 22.12 -24.57
N PHE A 16 5.49 22.81 -24.78
CA PHE A 16 4.38 22.83 -23.83
C PHE A 16 3.74 21.46 -23.64
N ILE A 17 3.55 20.69 -24.73
CA ILE A 17 3.08 19.29 -24.63
C ILE A 17 4.06 18.44 -23.85
N PHE A 18 5.38 18.57 -24.07
CA PHE A 18 6.39 17.85 -23.30
C PHE A 18 6.34 18.19 -21.81
N LEU A 19 6.17 19.46 -21.45
CA LEU A 19 6.02 19.91 -20.06
C LEU A 19 4.77 19.31 -19.42
N ILE A 20 3.61 19.32 -20.11
CA ILE A 20 2.37 18.71 -19.60
C ILE A 20 2.54 17.21 -19.44
N ALA A 21 3.14 16.52 -20.43
CA ALA A 21 3.37 15.09 -20.38
C ALA A 21 4.27 14.71 -19.20
N TYR A 22 5.38 15.44 -18.99
CA TYR A 22 6.28 15.21 -17.87
C TYR A 22 5.61 15.51 -16.52
N SER A 23 4.91 16.64 -16.42
CA SER A 23 4.17 17.02 -15.20
C SER A 23 3.11 15.98 -14.86
N SER A 24 2.37 15.48 -15.85
CA SER A 24 1.35 14.43 -15.66
C SER A 24 1.99 13.11 -15.21
N TYR A 25 3.14 12.76 -15.80
CA TYR A 25 3.91 11.58 -15.40
C TYR A 25 4.39 11.67 -13.95
N GLN A 26 4.83 12.84 -13.50
CA GLN A 26 5.24 13.04 -12.10
C GLN A 26 4.05 13.09 -11.14
N ALA A 27 2.98 13.76 -11.53
CA ALA A 27 1.76 13.90 -10.73
C ALA A 27 1.08 12.57 -10.43
N ARG A 28 1.33 11.51 -11.23
CA ARG A 28 0.76 10.18 -10.99
C ARG A 28 0.98 9.69 -9.56
N PHE A 29 2.15 9.93 -8.96
CA PHE A 29 2.45 9.48 -7.59
C PHE A 29 1.65 10.21 -6.51
N LEU A 30 1.20 11.44 -6.82
CA LEU A 30 0.32 12.22 -5.95
C LEU A 30 -1.15 11.89 -6.21
N ILE A 31 -1.53 11.62 -7.45
CA ILE A 31 -2.92 11.32 -7.83
C ILE A 31 -3.30 9.88 -7.46
N LEU A 32 -2.36 8.94 -7.51
CA LEU A 32 -2.56 7.55 -7.10
C LEU A 32 -2.60 7.47 -5.56
N GLY A 33 -3.75 7.08 -5.00
CA GLY A 33 -3.94 6.90 -3.56
C GLY A 33 -3.02 5.84 -2.94
N PRO A 34 -3.03 5.74 -1.60
CA PRO A 34 -2.24 4.73 -0.89
C PRO A 34 -2.71 3.33 -1.28
N ARG A 35 -1.77 2.41 -1.43
CA ARG A 35 -2.05 1.01 -1.77
C ARG A 35 -1.31 0.10 -0.81
N ILE A 36 -1.98 -0.95 -0.37
CA ILE A 36 -1.44 -2.00 0.51
C ILE A 36 -1.65 -3.35 -0.17
N TRP A 37 -0.61 -4.18 -0.12
CA TRP A 37 -0.63 -5.59 -0.47
C TRP A 37 -0.13 -6.40 0.71
N ILE A 38 -0.76 -7.55 0.94
CA ILE A 38 -0.32 -8.54 1.92
C ILE A 38 0.20 -9.70 1.10
N ASP A 39 1.48 -10.01 1.25
CA ASP A 39 2.16 -11.06 0.51
C ASP A 39 2.13 -12.38 1.30
N SER A 40 2.24 -12.31 2.63
CA SER A 40 2.15 -13.47 3.53
C SER A 40 1.71 -13.06 4.94
N PRO A 41 0.99 -13.90 5.70
CA PRO A 41 0.29 -15.08 5.22
C PRO A 41 -0.97 -14.70 4.42
N LYS A 42 -1.60 -15.69 3.77
CA LYS A 42 -2.87 -15.50 3.07
C LYS A 42 -4.02 -15.37 4.07
N ASP A 43 -5.12 -14.77 3.62
CA ASP A 43 -6.34 -14.66 4.42
C ASP A 43 -6.89 -16.04 4.82
N GLY A 44 -7.28 -16.18 6.08
CA GLY A 44 -7.71 -17.45 6.66
C GLY A 44 -6.57 -18.42 7.00
N TYR A 45 -5.32 -17.95 7.09
CA TYR A 45 -4.17 -18.80 7.41
C TYR A 45 -4.33 -19.49 8.77
N LEU A 46 -4.10 -20.81 8.77
CA LEU A 46 -4.08 -21.64 9.97
C LEU A 46 -2.66 -21.62 10.56
N SER A 47 -2.51 -21.06 11.76
CA SER A 47 -1.23 -21.02 12.45
C SER A 47 -1.19 -21.99 13.62
N GLU A 48 -0.14 -22.81 13.66
CA GLU A 48 0.19 -23.68 14.79
C GLU A 48 0.95 -22.92 15.90
N ASN A 49 1.70 -21.88 15.50
CA ASN A 49 2.52 -21.07 16.38
C ASN A 49 1.77 -19.84 16.87
N SER A 50 2.12 -19.34 18.05
CA SER A 50 1.51 -18.13 18.59
C SER A 50 2.14 -16.89 17.96
N LEU A 51 3.35 -17.02 17.39
CA LEU A 51 4.05 -15.95 16.71
C LEU A 51 3.96 -16.14 15.18
N VAL A 52 3.35 -15.17 14.51
CA VAL A 52 3.19 -15.15 13.05
C VAL A 52 3.88 -13.94 12.47
N THR A 53 4.67 -14.15 11.42
CA THR A 53 5.26 -13.08 10.62
C THR A 53 4.30 -12.70 9.50
N ILE A 54 3.94 -11.41 9.43
CA ILE A 54 3.12 -10.84 8.37
C ILE A 54 4.01 -9.95 7.51
N GLU A 55 3.96 -10.17 6.21
CA GLU A 55 4.78 -9.52 5.21
C GLU A 55 3.90 -8.94 4.11
N GLY A 56 4.31 -7.80 3.60
CA GLY A 56 3.59 -7.17 2.51
C GLY A 56 4.32 -5.97 1.95
N ARG A 57 3.60 -5.24 1.11
CA ARG A 57 4.09 -4.03 0.46
C ARG A 57 3.09 -2.91 0.58
N ALA A 58 3.56 -1.68 0.67
CA ALA A 58 2.75 -0.49 0.61
C ALA A 58 3.40 0.57 -0.29
N LYS A 59 2.57 1.27 -1.08
CA LYS A 59 3.03 2.32 -2.01
C LYS A 59 2.15 3.55 -1.90
N ASN A 60 2.75 4.71 -2.20
CA ASN A 60 2.12 6.03 -2.10
C ASN A 60 1.57 6.31 -0.69
N ILE A 61 2.28 5.85 0.34
CA ILE A 61 1.92 6.06 1.74
C ILE A 61 2.87 7.07 2.37
N SER A 62 2.38 7.79 3.37
CA SER A 62 3.20 8.56 4.31
C SER A 62 3.12 7.97 5.73
N TRP A 63 2.16 7.08 5.96
CA TRP A 63 1.96 6.41 7.24
C TRP A 63 1.29 5.05 7.04
N ILE A 64 1.69 4.07 7.84
CA ILE A 64 1.12 2.73 7.89
C ILE A 64 1.07 2.23 9.33
N SER A 65 0.02 1.48 9.66
CA SER A 65 -0.11 0.80 10.94
C SER A 65 -0.64 -0.61 10.76
N LEU A 66 -0.29 -1.45 11.72
CA LEU A 66 -0.78 -2.79 11.93
C LEU A 66 -1.42 -2.86 13.32
N ASN A 67 -2.72 -3.13 13.40
CA ASN A 67 -3.52 -3.08 14.65
C ASN A 67 -3.33 -1.75 15.40
N ASP A 68 -3.42 -0.63 14.67
CA ASP A 68 -3.22 0.73 15.17
C ASP A 68 -1.81 1.04 15.72
N ARG A 69 -0.90 0.07 15.75
CA ARG A 69 0.53 0.28 16.00
C ARG A 69 1.20 0.71 14.70
N GLN A 70 1.91 1.84 14.74
CA GLN A 70 2.69 2.29 13.58
C GLN A 70 3.80 1.30 13.25
N ILE A 71 3.95 1.00 11.96
CA ILE A 71 5.04 0.18 11.41
C ILE A 71 5.75 0.96 10.31
N PHE A 72 6.86 0.43 9.80
CA PHE A 72 7.66 1.09 8.78
C PHE A 72 7.89 0.19 7.57
N THR A 73 8.05 0.81 6.41
CA THR A 73 8.43 0.14 5.17
C THR A 73 9.86 0.47 4.81
N ASP A 74 10.51 -0.41 4.07
CA ASP A 74 11.80 -0.15 3.43
C ASP A 74 11.67 0.78 2.20
N GLU A 75 12.80 1.05 1.53
CA GLU A 75 12.87 1.89 0.31
C GLU A 75 12.04 1.35 -0.87
N LYS A 76 11.80 0.03 -0.90
CA LYS A 76 10.99 -0.64 -1.93
C LYS A 76 9.51 -0.69 -1.55
N GLY A 77 9.16 -0.23 -0.36
CA GLY A 77 7.83 -0.25 0.21
C GLY A 77 7.45 -1.58 0.88
N ALA A 78 8.40 -2.50 1.09
CA ALA A 78 8.15 -3.76 1.79
C ALA A 78 8.17 -3.57 3.30
N TRP A 79 7.36 -4.37 4.01
CA TRP A 79 7.29 -4.41 5.47
C TRP A 79 7.17 -5.86 5.94
N SER A 80 7.70 -6.15 7.14
CA SER A 80 7.64 -7.47 7.77
C SER A 80 7.54 -7.27 9.27
N GLU A 81 6.49 -7.80 9.87
CA GLU A 81 6.14 -7.59 11.28
C GLU A 81 5.76 -8.91 11.93
N LYS A 82 6.29 -9.17 13.13
CA LYS A 82 5.92 -10.34 13.92
C LYS A 82 4.81 -9.96 14.90
N LEU A 83 3.72 -10.73 14.90
CA LEU A 83 2.60 -10.54 15.80
C LEU A 83 2.32 -11.81 16.59
N ILE A 84 1.85 -11.61 17.82
CA ILE A 84 1.30 -12.68 18.64
C ILE A 84 -0.18 -12.83 18.28
N VAL A 85 -0.57 -14.04 17.92
CA VAL A 85 -1.91 -14.46 17.56
C VAL A 85 -2.48 -15.24 18.73
N SER A 86 -3.69 -14.86 19.16
CA SER A 86 -4.39 -15.58 20.23
C SER A 86 -5.07 -16.82 19.67
N ASP A 87 -5.36 -17.79 20.54
CA ASP A 87 -6.17 -18.95 20.19
C ASP A 87 -7.54 -18.52 19.65
N GLY A 88 -8.04 -19.19 18.62
CA GLY A 88 -9.26 -18.82 17.91
C GLY A 88 -9.00 -17.94 16.67
N ILE A 89 -9.91 -17.02 16.40
CA ILE A 89 -9.85 -16.13 15.23
C ILE A 89 -9.26 -14.78 15.64
N SER A 90 -8.13 -14.42 15.05
CA SER A 90 -7.53 -13.09 15.16
C SER A 90 -7.66 -12.33 13.84
N ILE A 91 -8.14 -11.09 13.89
CA ILE A 91 -8.27 -10.22 12.71
C ILE A 91 -7.23 -9.12 12.83
N MET A 92 -6.31 -9.06 11.87
CA MET A 92 -5.28 -8.05 11.80
C MET A 92 -5.72 -6.92 10.86
N ALA A 93 -5.69 -5.68 11.34
CA ALA A 93 -6.07 -4.51 10.55
C ALA A 93 -4.82 -3.75 10.11
N ILE A 94 -4.58 -3.71 8.80
CA ILE A 94 -3.51 -2.92 8.18
C ILE A 94 -4.15 -1.66 7.62
N LYS A 95 -3.74 -0.50 8.12
CA LYS A 95 -4.23 0.80 7.70
C LYS A 95 -3.07 1.60 7.13
N ALA A 96 -3.29 2.28 6.02
CA ALA A 96 -2.32 3.20 5.47
C ALA A 96 -2.97 4.51 5.04
N ARG A 97 -2.17 5.57 5.12
CA ARG A 97 -2.56 6.92 4.76
C ARG A 97 -1.48 7.55 3.90
N ASP A 98 -1.90 8.38 2.95
CA ASP A 98 -0.98 9.19 2.18
C ASP A 98 -0.85 10.63 2.71
N ARG A 99 0.04 11.40 2.07
CA ARG A 99 0.30 12.81 2.40
C ARG A 99 -0.88 13.75 2.15
N LEU A 100 -1.89 13.32 1.39
CA LEU A 100 -3.11 14.07 1.10
C LEU A 100 -4.26 13.66 2.03
N GLY A 101 -4.01 12.75 2.99
CA GLY A 101 -5.00 12.30 3.96
C GLY A 101 -5.91 11.18 3.48
N ARG A 102 -5.74 10.67 2.24
CA ARG A 102 -6.51 9.52 1.75
C ARG A 102 -6.08 8.28 2.50
N LYS A 103 -7.04 7.38 2.75
CA LYS A 103 -6.84 6.17 3.57
C LYS A 103 -7.19 4.92 2.77
N THR A 104 -6.52 3.82 3.07
CA THR A 104 -6.89 2.47 2.65
C THR A 104 -6.69 1.51 3.80
N GLU A 105 -7.52 0.48 3.87
CA GLU A 105 -7.48 -0.53 4.93
C GLU A 105 -7.56 -1.93 4.33
N LYS A 106 -6.88 -2.87 4.97
CA LYS A 106 -6.93 -4.31 4.66
C LYS A 106 -7.04 -5.09 5.96
N TYR A 107 -7.81 -6.16 5.91
CA TYR A 107 -8.02 -7.06 7.02
C TYR A 107 -7.41 -8.41 6.65
N LEU A 108 -6.73 -9.03 7.60
CA LEU A 108 -6.15 -10.37 7.46
C LEU A 108 -6.64 -11.23 8.61
N GLN A 109 -7.36 -12.30 8.28
CA GLN A 109 -7.81 -13.28 9.25
C GLN A 109 -6.72 -14.33 9.45
N ILE A 110 -6.40 -14.59 10.71
CA ILE A 110 -5.53 -15.68 11.13
C ILE A 110 -6.32 -16.55 12.11
N VAL A 111 -6.31 -17.86 11.86
CA VAL A 111 -7.01 -18.83 12.69
C VAL A 111 -5.98 -19.70 13.38
N ARG A 112 -6.10 -19.82 14.70
CA ARG A 112 -5.25 -20.69 15.52
C ARG A 112 -6.15 -21.68 16.23
N SER A 113 -5.94 -22.97 16.01
CA SER A 113 -6.69 -24.01 16.71
C SER A 113 -6.27 -24.03 18.17
N THR A 114 -7.23 -23.81 19.08
CA THR A 114 -7.06 -24.15 20.48
C THR A 114 -6.92 -25.67 20.54
N GLN A 115 -5.75 -26.18 20.94
CA GLN A 115 -5.70 -27.54 21.47
C GLN A 115 -6.39 -27.49 22.82
N THR A 116 -7.72 -27.62 22.82
CA THR A 116 -8.46 -27.99 24.02
C THR A 116 -7.93 -29.37 24.40
N ASP A 117 -7.14 -29.42 25.47
CA ASP A 117 -6.69 -30.64 26.12
C ASP A 117 -7.90 -31.54 26.39
N LEU A 118 -8.17 -32.49 25.49
CA LEU A 118 -8.95 -33.67 25.80
C LEU A 118 -8.02 -34.58 26.61
N LYS A 119 -8.03 -34.36 27.92
CA LYS A 119 -7.54 -35.30 28.93
C LYS A 119 -8.69 -36.10 29.50
#